data_AF-A0A2E0BQ28-F1
#
_entry.id   AF-A0A2E0BQ28-F1
#
_cell.length_a   1.000
_cell.length_b   1.000
_cell.length_c   1.000
_cell.angle_alpha   90.00
_cell.angle_beta   90.00
_cell.angle_gamma   90.00
#
_symmetry.space_group_name_H-M   'P 1'
#
loop_
_entity.id
_entity.type
_entity.pdbx_description
1 polymer ?
#
loop_
_entity_poly.entity_id
_entity_poly.type
_entity_poly.pdbx_seq_one_letter_code
_entity_poly.pdbx_strand_id
1 'polypeptide(L)'
;MLNTQTVKNFRDDFQTAIFGLEKQYGVQISLGTIRFDKDHLRTKMTARVGEPGQRIKKEEFKVGDIVNIVHKKMDPTREFRVIKIMQKNIKVESMSGIEQLRVSPSLLKKA
;
A
#
# COMPACT_ATOMS: atom_id res chain seq x y z
N MET A 1 -4.70 -14.54 23.97
CA MET A 1 -3.27 -14.22 23.77
C MET A 1 -3.10 -13.55 22.42
N LEU A 2 -2.33 -12.46 22.37
CA LEU A 2 -1.93 -11.86 21.10
C LEU A 2 -1.04 -12.85 20.34
N ASN A 3 -1.42 -13.16 19.11
CA ASN A 3 -0.65 -14.00 18.19
C ASN A 3 -0.44 -13.28 16.86
N THR A 4 0.41 -13.83 16.00
CA THR A 4 0.77 -13.19 14.72
C THR A 4 -0.44 -12.92 13.82
N GLN A 5 -1.50 -13.75 13.89
CA GLN A 5 -2.71 -13.56 13.09
C GLN A 5 -3.58 -12.42 13.63
N THR A 6 -3.78 -12.35 14.95
CA THR A 6 -4.54 -11.26 15.57
C THR A 6 -3.89 -9.90 15.34
N VAL A 7 -2.55 -9.85 15.32
CA VAL A 7 -1.81 -8.60 15.04
C VAL A 7 -1.94 -8.16 13.59
N LYS A 8 -2.01 -9.11 12.65
CA LYS A 8 -2.29 -8.80 11.24
C LYS A 8 -3.70 -8.21 11.08
N ASN A 9 -4.70 -8.87 11.64
CA ASN A 9 -6.08 -8.38 11.59
C ASN A 9 -6.20 -6.99 12.22
N PHE A 10 -5.61 -6.78 13.41
CA PHE A 10 -5.58 -5.45 14.05
C PHE A 10 -4.96 -4.38 13.14
N ARG A 11 -3.88 -4.71 12.44
CA ARG A 11 -3.25 -3.77 11.49
C ARG A 11 -4.19 -3.42 10.34
N ASP A 12 -4.89 -4.39 9.79
CA ASP A 12 -5.81 -4.18 8.67
C ASP A 12 -7.02 -3.33 9.09
N ASP A 13 -7.58 -3.59 10.27
CA ASP A 13 -8.68 -2.81 10.86
C ASP A 13 -8.25 -1.38 11.17
N PHE A 14 -7.08 -1.23 11.80
CA PHE A 14 -6.52 0.07 12.14
C PHE A 14 -6.21 0.92 10.90
N GLN A 15 -5.75 0.30 9.80
CA GLN A 15 -5.56 0.99 8.54
C GLN A 15 -6.87 1.53 7.97
N THR A 16 -7.98 0.80 8.13
CA THR A 16 -9.31 1.24 7.70
C THR A 16 -9.78 2.45 8.52
N ALA A 17 -9.63 2.41 9.84
CA ALA A 17 -10.00 3.51 10.73
C ALA A 17 -9.18 4.79 10.49
N ILE A 18 -7.87 4.64 10.27
CA ILE A 18 -6.97 5.77 9.98
C ILE A 18 -7.41 6.54 8.74
N PHE A 19 -7.92 5.88 7.70
CA PHE A 19 -8.29 6.57 6.46
C PHE A 19 -9.36 7.67 6.70
N GLY A 20 -10.30 7.43 7.62
CA GLY A 20 -11.26 8.46 8.05
C GLY A 20 -10.58 9.62 8.78
N LEU A 21 -9.65 9.30 9.68
CA LEU A 21 -8.88 10.30 10.44
C LEU A 21 -7.96 11.14 9.54
N GLU A 22 -7.30 10.52 8.57
CA GLU A 22 -6.44 11.21 7.60
C GLU A 22 -7.24 12.25 6.80
N LYS A 23 -8.46 11.89 6.36
CA LYS A 23 -9.37 12.81 5.67
C LYS A 23 -9.91 13.91 6.56
N GLN A 24 -10.33 13.58 7.77
CA GLN A 24 -10.94 14.54 8.70
C GLN A 24 -9.94 15.60 9.17
N TYR A 25 -8.70 15.20 9.43
CA TYR A 25 -7.67 16.07 10.00
C TYR A 25 -6.63 16.54 8.97
N GLY A 26 -6.73 16.13 7.70
CA GLY A 26 -5.80 16.53 6.65
C GLY A 26 -4.35 16.09 6.93
N VAL A 27 -4.19 14.90 7.51
CA VAL A 27 -2.88 14.35 7.91
C VAL A 27 -2.64 13.01 7.24
N GLN A 28 -1.40 12.72 6.92
CA GLN A 28 -0.93 11.40 6.52
C GLN A 28 -0.39 10.67 7.76
N ILE A 29 -1.03 9.58 8.16
CA ILE A 29 -0.67 8.83 9.36
C ILE A 29 0.13 7.59 8.96
N SER A 30 1.40 7.57 9.34
CA SER A 30 2.30 6.45 9.16
C SER A 30 2.39 5.62 10.45
N LEU A 31 2.10 4.33 10.34
CA LEU A 31 2.26 3.37 11.42
C LEU A 31 3.59 2.62 11.28
N GLY A 32 4.44 2.73 12.30
CA GLY A 32 5.67 1.97 12.41
C GLY A 32 5.44 0.47 12.62
N THR A 33 6.55 -0.27 12.74
CA THR A 33 6.51 -1.70 13.04
C THR A 33 5.81 -1.95 14.36
N ILE A 34 4.82 -2.84 14.32
CA ILE A 34 4.09 -3.27 15.51
C ILE A 34 4.91 -4.33 16.25
N ARG A 35 5.24 -4.06 17.51
CA ARG A 35 5.78 -5.04 18.45
C ARG A 35 4.64 -5.53 19.35
N PHE A 36 4.64 -6.81 19.68
CA PHE A 36 3.61 -7.40 20.52
C PHE A 36 4.20 -8.47 21.41
N ASP A 37 3.69 -8.53 22.63
CA ASP A 37 3.92 -9.60 23.61
C ASP A 37 2.57 -10.24 23.96
N LYS A 38 2.51 -11.07 25.02
CA LYS A 38 1.27 -11.74 25.43
C LYS A 38 0.17 -10.76 25.86
N ASP A 39 0.55 -9.62 26.41
CA ASP A 39 -0.35 -8.69 27.12
C ASP A 39 -0.57 -7.36 26.41
N HIS A 40 0.36 -6.92 25.56
CA HIS A 40 0.27 -5.61 24.92
C HIS A 40 0.83 -5.58 23.50
N LEU A 41 0.34 -4.62 22.73
CA LEU A 41 0.78 -4.28 21.39
C LEU A 41 1.24 -2.82 21.39
N ARG A 42 2.44 -2.57 20.88
CA ARG A 42 3.03 -1.23 20.83
C ARG A 42 3.56 -0.91 19.44
N THR A 43 3.27 0.29 18.97
CA THR A 43 3.83 0.85 17.74
C THR A 43 3.98 2.35 17.85
N LYS A 44 4.92 2.91 17.08
CA LYS A 44 5.08 4.36 16.95
C LYS A 44 4.22 4.84 15.79
N MET A 45 3.36 5.80 16.05
CA MET A 45 2.56 6.48 15.03
C MET A 45 3.15 7.87 14.76
N THR A 46 3.25 8.24 13.50
CA THR A 46 3.66 9.59 13.07
C THR A 46 2.60 10.14 12.12
N ALA A 47 1.97 11.26 12.49
CA ALA A 47 1.09 12.01 11.60
C ALA A 47 1.88 13.18 10.99
N ARG A 48 1.79 13.36 9.67
CA ARG A 48 2.36 14.51 8.97
C ARG A 48 1.23 15.28 8.31
N VAL A 49 1.29 16.60 8.35
CA VAL A 49 0.34 17.44 7.60
C VAL A 49 0.55 17.18 6.11
N GLY A 50 -0.51 16.85 5.39
CA GLY A 50 -0.45 16.49 3.98
C GLY A 50 -1.61 15.61 3.54
N GLU A 51 -1.72 15.40 2.23
CA GLU A 51 -2.80 14.60 1.65
C GLU A 51 -2.82 13.16 2.20
N PRO A 52 -4.01 12.58 2.41
CA PRO A 52 -4.15 11.21 2.85
C PRO A 52 -3.37 10.28 1.91
N GLY A 53 -2.65 9.33 2.48
CA GLY A 53 -1.88 8.38 1.68
C GLY A 53 -2.84 7.59 0.80
N GLN A 54 -2.68 7.65 -0.53
CA GLN A 54 -3.51 6.89 -1.45
C GLN A 54 -3.20 5.39 -1.27
N ARG A 55 -4.08 4.69 -0.55
CA ARG A 55 -3.96 3.24 -0.28
C ARG A 55 -4.86 2.50 -1.25
N ILE A 56 -4.40 2.38 -2.50
CA ILE A 56 -5.13 1.59 -3.50
C ILE A 56 -4.96 0.13 -3.12
N LYS A 57 -6.09 -0.55 -2.86
CA LYS A 57 -6.07 -1.98 -2.59
C LYS A 57 -5.94 -2.75 -3.90
N LYS A 58 -5.49 -4.00 -3.80
CA LYS A 58 -5.30 -4.88 -4.95
C LYS A 58 -6.58 -5.04 -5.77
N GLU A 59 -7.73 -5.08 -5.10
CA GLU A 59 -9.05 -5.32 -5.70
C GLU A 59 -9.48 -4.19 -6.65
N GLU A 60 -8.85 -3.01 -6.55
CA GLU A 60 -9.14 -1.89 -7.43
C GLU A 60 -8.43 -2.02 -8.79
N PHE A 61 -7.39 -2.86 -8.91
CA PHE A 61 -6.67 -3.06 -10.17
C PHE A 61 -7.31 -4.12 -11.05
N LYS A 62 -7.32 -3.88 -12.36
CA LYS A 62 -7.72 -4.85 -13.38
C LYS A 62 -6.58 -5.12 -14.36
N VAL A 63 -6.63 -6.29 -15.00
CA VAL A 63 -5.71 -6.59 -16.11
C VAL A 63 -6.01 -5.62 -17.25
N GLY A 64 -4.98 -4.93 -17.73
CA GLY A 64 -5.08 -3.87 -18.73
C GLY A 64 -4.99 -2.45 -18.17
N ASP A 65 -5.10 -2.23 -16.86
CA ASP A 65 -4.96 -0.90 -16.24
C ASP A 65 -3.55 -0.33 -16.48
N ILE A 66 -3.48 0.99 -16.70
CA ILE A 66 -2.22 1.75 -16.75
C ILE A 66 -1.92 2.29 -15.35
N VAL A 67 -0.71 2.03 -14.87
CA VAL A 67 -0.28 2.34 -13.51
C VAL A 67 1.15 2.87 -13.50
N ASN A 68 1.44 3.73 -12.54
CA ASN A 68 2.77 4.25 -12.25
C ASN A 68 3.31 3.59 -10.98
N ILE A 69 4.63 3.37 -10.94
CA ILE A 69 5.30 2.76 -9.79
C ILE A 69 5.90 3.85 -8.91
N VAL A 70 5.41 3.98 -7.69
CA VAL A 70 5.94 4.90 -6.69
C VAL A 70 7.08 4.22 -5.93
N HIS A 71 8.30 4.36 -6.41
CA HIS A 71 9.50 3.85 -5.73
C HIS A 71 10.70 4.76 -5.95
N LYS A 72 11.57 4.93 -4.94
CA LYS A 72 12.72 5.87 -5.00
C LYS A 72 13.70 5.63 -6.17
N LYS A 73 13.74 4.40 -6.68
CA LYS A 73 14.61 3.98 -7.80
C LYS A 73 13.88 3.93 -9.14
N MET A 74 12.62 4.34 -9.19
CA MET A 74 11.82 4.34 -10.41
C MET A 74 11.41 5.76 -10.76
N ASP A 75 11.38 6.03 -12.05
CA ASP A 75 10.85 7.29 -12.56
C ASP A 75 9.32 7.32 -12.36
N PRO A 76 8.77 8.33 -11.67
CA PRO A 76 7.34 8.43 -11.40
C PRO A 76 6.49 8.73 -12.63
N THR A 77 7.10 9.17 -13.73
CA THR A 77 6.41 9.43 -15.02
C THR A 77 6.31 8.19 -15.88
N ARG A 78 7.00 7.11 -15.52
CA ARG A 78 7.02 5.89 -16.31
C ARG A 78 5.75 5.09 -16.08
N GLU A 79 5.01 4.88 -17.17
CA GLU A 79 3.77 4.12 -17.20
C GLU A 79 4.02 2.63 -17.43
N PHE A 80 3.21 1.81 -16.76
CA PHE A 80 3.22 0.37 -16.89
C PHE A 80 1.80 -0.17 -17.06
N ARG A 81 1.66 -1.24 -17.82
CA ARG A 81 0.39 -1.94 -18.03
C ARG A 81 0.30 -3.17 -17.14
N VAL A 82 -0.81 -3.36 -16.44
CA VAL A 82 -1.05 -4.57 -15.65
C VAL A 82 -1.32 -5.76 -16.58
N ILE A 83 -0.44 -6.77 -16.55
CA ILE A 83 -0.63 -8.03 -17.32
C ILE A 83 -1.32 -9.10 -16.48
N LYS A 84 -0.96 -9.21 -15.20
CA LYS A 84 -1.42 -10.32 -14.35
C LYS A 84 -1.49 -9.91 -12.89
N ILE A 85 -2.60 -10.24 -12.26
CA ILE A 85 -2.81 -10.04 -10.82
C ILE A 85 -2.58 -11.40 -10.13
N MET A 86 -1.52 -11.52 -9.34
CA MET A 86 -1.21 -12.73 -8.57
C MET A 86 -1.72 -12.59 -7.12
N GLN A 87 -1.58 -13.64 -6.29
CA GLN A 87 -2.07 -13.60 -4.91
C GLN A 87 -1.46 -12.44 -4.09
N LYS A 88 -0.13 -12.29 -4.11
CA LYS A 88 0.60 -11.27 -3.31
C LYS A 88 1.04 -10.03 -4.10
N ASN A 89 1.29 -10.16 -5.40
CA ASN A 89 1.91 -9.13 -6.23
C ASN A 89 1.11 -8.92 -7.52
N ILE A 90 1.35 -7.80 -8.19
CA ILE A 90 0.85 -7.51 -9.53
C ILE A 90 2.02 -7.51 -10.50
N LYS A 91 1.86 -8.21 -11.63
CA LYS A 91 2.82 -8.23 -12.73
C LYS A 91 2.46 -7.13 -13.71
N VAL A 92 3.40 -6.23 -13.96
CA VAL A 92 3.25 -5.09 -14.85
C VAL A 92 4.30 -5.13 -15.95
N GLU A 93 3.96 -4.60 -17.12
CA GLU A 93 4.84 -4.44 -18.28
C GLU A 93 5.11 -2.98 -18.53
N SER A 94 6.30 -2.62 -19.01
CA SER A 94 6.51 -1.30 -19.60
C SER A 94 5.69 -1.16 -20.87
N MET A 95 5.30 0.07 -21.22
CA MET A 95 4.57 0.34 -22.47
C MET A 95 5.33 -0.10 -23.74
N SER A 96 6.67 -0.18 -23.65
CA SER A 96 7.53 -0.69 -24.73
C SER A 96 7.53 -2.22 -24.86
N GLY A 97 6.97 -2.97 -23.90
CA GLY A 97 6.92 -4.44 -23.92
C GLY A 97 8.23 -5.15 -23.52
N ILE A 98 9.28 -4.40 -23.17
CA ILE A 98 10.64 -4.93 -22.98
C ILE A 98 10.87 -5.38 -21.53
N GLU A 99 10.22 -4.73 -20.56
CA GLU A 99 10.49 -4.94 -19.13
C GLU A 99 9.23 -5.39 -18.40
N GLN A 100 9.34 -6.50 -17.67
CA GLN A 100 8.27 -7.03 -16.83
C GLN A 100 8.70 -7.00 -15.36
N LEU A 101 7.87 -6.41 -14.52
CA LEU A 101 8.14 -6.23 -13.10
C LEU A 101 7.05 -6.85 -12.24
N ARG A 102 7.43 -7.28 -11.05
CA ARG A 102 6.49 -7.76 -10.02
C ARG A 102 6.52 -6.76 -8.88
N VAL A 103 5.38 -6.14 -8.63
CA VAL A 103 5.27 -5.01 -7.70
C VAL A 103 4.18 -5.29 -6.68
N SER A 104 4.39 -4.82 -5.45
CA SER A 104 3.34 -4.80 -4.43
C SER A 104 2.23 -3.83 -4.85
N PRO A 105 0.94 -4.16 -4.71
CA PRO A 105 -0.18 -3.25 -5.02
C PRO A 105 -0.04 -1.87 -4.36
N SER A 106 0.52 -1.83 -3.15
CA SER A 106 0.74 -0.60 -2.38
C SER A 106 1.72 0.39 -2.99
N LEU A 107 2.52 -0.03 -3.97
CA LEU A 107 3.48 0.82 -4.68
C LEU A 107 2.94 1.28 -6.04
N LEU A 108 1.74 0.85 -6.41
CA LEU A 108 1.10 1.22 -7.67
C LEU A 108 0.12 2.37 -7.44
N LYS A 109 0.18 3.35 -8.33
CA LYS A 109 -0.85 4.37 -8.49
C LYS A 109 -1.49 4.22 -9.86
N LYS A 110 -2.82 4.35 -9.95
CA LYS A 110 -3.46 4.50 -11.26
C LYS A 110 -3.04 5.84 -11.85
N ALA A 111 -2.61 5.81 -13.11
CA ALA A 111 -2.36 7.01 -13.90
C ALA A 111 -3.69 7.72 -14.20
#